data_AF-A0A2V8SLU5-F1
#
_entry.id   AF-A0A2V8SLU5-F1
#
_cell.length_a   1.000
_cell.length_b   1.000
_cell.length_c   1.000
_cell.angle_alpha   90.00
_cell.angle_beta   90.00
_cell.angle_gamma   90.00
#
_symmetry.space_group_name_H-M   'P 1'
#
loop_
_entity.id
_entity.type
_entity.pdbx_description
1 polymer ?
#
loop_
_entity_poly.entity_id
_entity_poly.type
_entity_poly.pdbx_seq_one_letter_code
_entity_poly.pdbx_strand_id
1 'polypeptide(L)'
;MTGASARLLGRCAVAVFMAACVILGGTEGRVADAASFLRPAISAPVVSVNTDGTVNVVVEVTTVTEDVRYDADDTTRTRKMTSGVYDLRLFRDGQLIGTSTPREKTEQYIRDAPAAVAKDRIAYAKDPKSAVFNTNEDKLWRANNDVFSTVAPNIKILPSAKPGEPSTRAEVTFRNVKLPRDGRAEVEFSAYAFNVDRVKSETVRTTYKIANPEKRQGRAFLISIGVNASENKAFNLKYAANDARKMQEVIGERLNVDANSFSEVIKIPLISDHQTEKFAMVNDARKAVIKGVFAMLAGTSISDAAAEMAKSDKTLAVAFAGSPYFQKIKPVEPEDTVIITYAGHRYADQSGIFYLLPQDIGTDTSKLTTEGIGRMISSDELSLWMQDVTAAKMIMVIDACHSSSAVQGDGFKP
;
A
#
# COMPACT_ATOMS: atom_id res chain seq x y z
N MET A 1 -10.48 -40.31 -45.79
CA MET A 1 -9.87 -38.98 -45.99
C MET A 1 -10.07 -38.18 -44.72
N THR A 2 -8.94 -37.82 -44.13
CA THR A 2 -8.69 -37.28 -42.80
C THR A 2 -9.03 -35.80 -42.70
N GLY A 3 -9.60 -35.37 -41.58
CA GLY A 3 -9.79 -33.94 -41.25
C GLY A 3 -9.99 -33.75 -39.76
N ALA A 4 -8.88 -33.54 -39.04
CA ALA A 4 -8.84 -33.30 -37.61
C ALA A 4 -9.50 -31.96 -37.22
N SER A 5 -10.24 -31.93 -36.11
CA SER A 5 -10.62 -30.69 -35.43
C SER A 5 -9.97 -30.68 -34.04
N ALA A 6 -8.97 -29.83 -33.89
CA ALA A 6 -8.15 -29.67 -32.71
C ALA A 6 -8.77 -28.67 -31.73
N ARG A 7 -8.62 -28.98 -30.44
CA ARG A 7 -8.96 -28.14 -29.28
C ARG A 7 -8.27 -26.77 -29.37
N LEU A 8 -9.05 -25.69 -29.25
CA LEU A 8 -8.52 -24.34 -29.01
C LEU A 8 -8.60 -24.03 -27.50
N LEU A 9 -7.45 -24.06 -26.83
CA LEU A 9 -7.22 -23.43 -25.54
C LEU A 9 -6.99 -21.93 -25.77
N GLY A 10 -7.97 -21.10 -25.42
CA GLY A 10 -7.86 -19.64 -25.45
C GLY A 10 -7.17 -19.12 -24.19
N ARG A 11 -5.85 -18.90 -24.26
CA ARG A 11 -5.08 -18.05 -23.36
C ARG A 11 -5.15 -16.61 -23.87
N CYS A 12 -5.73 -15.68 -23.11
CA CYS A 12 -5.55 -14.23 -23.30
C CYS A 12 -5.73 -13.50 -21.97
N ALA A 13 -4.64 -13.00 -21.40
CA ALA A 13 -4.57 -11.68 -20.75
C ALA A 13 -3.08 -11.36 -20.52
N VAL A 14 -2.59 -10.45 -21.34
CA VAL A 14 -1.21 -9.97 -21.43
C VAL A 14 -0.90 -9.13 -20.20
N ALA A 15 0.11 -9.55 -19.44
CA ALA A 15 0.71 -8.69 -18.43
C ALA A 15 1.52 -7.60 -19.15
N VAL A 16 1.06 -6.35 -19.04
CA VAL A 16 1.87 -5.18 -19.40
C VAL A 16 2.91 -5.01 -18.28
N PHE A 17 4.01 -5.73 -18.40
CA PHE A 17 5.27 -5.36 -17.79
C PHE A 17 5.84 -4.22 -18.64
N MET A 18 6.01 -3.03 -18.05
CA MET A 18 7.05 -2.11 -18.51
C MET A 18 8.41 -2.69 -18.09
N ALA A 19 8.78 -3.80 -18.73
CA ALA A 19 10.17 -4.11 -18.99
C ALA A 19 10.50 -3.34 -20.26
N ALA A 20 11.30 -2.29 -20.15
CA ALA A 20 11.99 -1.74 -21.31
C ALA A 20 12.96 -2.82 -21.81
N CYS A 21 12.43 -3.74 -22.63
CA CYS A 21 13.19 -4.73 -23.35
C CYS A 21 13.83 -4.00 -24.53
N VAL A 22 15.09 -3.65 -24.37
CA VAL A 22 15.98 -3.21 -25.46
C VAL A 22 16.18 -4.40 -26.39
N ILE A 23 15.31 -4.58 -27.38
CA ILE A 23 15.59 -5.35 -28.59
C ILE A 23 14.88 -4.69 -29.77
N LEU A 24 15.51 -3.67 -30.35
CA LEU A 24 15.42 -3.36 -31.77
C LEU A 24 16.83 -3.05 -32.25
N GLY A 25 17.33 -3.87 -33.18
CA GLY A 25 18.67 -3.78 -33.71
C GLY A 25 18.94 -2.47 -34.46
N GLY A 26 20.21 -2.05 -34.42
CA GLY A 26 20.72 -0.98 -35.27
C GLY A 26 21.46 0.12 -34.51
N THR A 27 22.77 -0.12 -34.30
CA THR A 27 23.87 0.85 -34.10
C THR A 27 23.82 1.84 -32.92
N GLU A 28 24.83 1.69 -32.06
CA GLU A 28 25.42 2.65 -31.11
C GLU A 28 24.53 3.23 -30.00
N GLY A 29 24.78 2.79 -28.76
CA GLY A 29 24.38 3.54 -27.56
C GLY A 29 24.26 2.73 -26.28
N ARG A 30 25.41 2.48 -25.62
CA ARG A 30 25.61 2.19 -24.18
C ARG A 30 24.74 1.09 -23.53
N VAL A 31 25.44 0.00 -23.24
CA VAL A 31 25.27 -0.99 -22.15
C VAL A 31 24.19 -0.64 -21.13
N ALA A 32 23.21 -1.53 -20.99
CA ALA A 32 22.37 -1.58 -19.79
C ALA A 32 23.30 -1.66 -18.58
N ASP A 33 23.28 -0.63 -17.72
CA ASP A 33 24.18 -0.50 -16.58
C ASP A 33 24.14 -1.81 -15.78
N ALA A 34 25.28 -2.48 -15.67
CA ALA A 34 25.37 -3.83 -15.12
C ALA A 34 25.04 -3.88 -13.60
N ALA A 35 24.81 -2.71 -12.99
CA ALA A 35 24.16 -2.48 -11.70
C ALA A 35 22.84 -3.27 -11.53
N SER A 36 22.08 -3.41 -12.62
CA SER A 36 20.69 -3.90 -12.55
C SER A 36 20.55 -5.36 -12.10
N PHE A 37 21.64 -6.12 -11.96
CA PHE A 37 21.60 -7.51 -11.51
C PHE A 37 22.11 -7.73 -10.08
N LEU A 38 22.77 -6.75 -9.47
CA LEU A 38 23.35 -6.94 -8.14
C LEU A 38 22.27 -6.82 -7.07
N ARG A 39 21.88 -7.96 -6.51
CA ARG A 39 20.80 -8.06 -5.51
C ARG A 39 21.37 -8.05 -4.09
N PRO A 40 20.70 -7.44 -3.11
CA PRO A 40 21.08 -7.61 -1.72
C PRO A 40 20.93 -9.06 -1.29
N ALA A 41 21.78 -9.49 -0.37
CA ALA A 41 21.66 -10.77 0.30
C ALA A 41 20.74 -10.63 1.53
N ILE A 42 19.97 -11.67 1.78
CA ILE A 42 18.92 -11.70 2.79
C ILE A 42 18.91 -13.08 3.43
N SER A 43 18.81 -13.10 4.76
CA SER A 43 18.71 -14.33 5.57
C SER A 43 17.26 -14.76 5.74
N ALA A 44 17.03 -16.06 5.98
CA ALA A 44 15.71 -16.57 6.29
C ALA A 44 15.15 -15.91 7.58
N PRO A 45 13.85 -15.55 7.63
CA PRO A 45 13.27 -14.92 8.81
C PRO A 45 13.45 -15.77 10.07
N VAL A 46 13.90 -15.14 11.16
CA VAL A 46 14.04 -15.78 12.48
C VAL A 46 12.87 -15.32 13.36
N VAL A 47 12.09 -16.27 13.86
CA VAL A 47 10.86 -16.01 14.61
C VAL A 47 11.07 -16.29 16.09
N SER A 48 10.63 -15.36 16.94
CA SER A 48 10.63 -15.49 18.40
C SER A 48 9.27 -15.12 18.97
N VAL A 49 8.81 -15.84 20.00
CA VAL A 49 7.48 -15.67 20.58
C VAL A 49 7.53 -14.68 21.73
N ASN A 50 6.56 -13.77 21.77
CA ASN A 50 6.32 -12.85 22.88
C ASN A 50 5.37 -13.48 23.91
N THR A 51 5.36 -12.94 25.13
CA THR A 51 4.51 -13.43 26.22
C THR A 51 3.01 -13.26 25.97
N ASP A 52 2.62 -12.36 25.07
CA ASP A 52 1.23 -12.08 24.68
C ASP A 52 0.75 -12.95 23.49
N GLY A 53 1.57 -13.90 23.02
CA GLY A 53 1.25 -14.78 21.90
C GLY A 53 1.53 -14.18 20.51
N THR A 54 1.95 -12.91 20.43
CA THR A 54 2.50 -12.35 19.17
C THR A 54 3.93 -12.86 18.94
N VAL A 55 4.48 -12.59 17.76
CA VAL A 55 5.88 -12.93 17.44
C VAL A 55 6.68 -11.72 16.99
N ASN A 56 7.98 -11.73 17.28
CA ASN A 56 8.94 -10.87 16.62
C ASN A 56 9.62 -11.66 15.50
N VAL A 57 9.70 -11.07 14.32
CA VAL A 57 10.38 -11.64 13.17
C VAL A 57 11.59 -10.79 12.83
N VAL A 58 12.78 -11.39 12.87
CA VAL A 58 14.04 -10.72 12.56
C VAL A 58 14.54 -11.19 11.21
N VAL A 59 14.96 -10.26 10.36
CA VAL A 59 15.58 -10.54 9.06
C VAL A 59 16.90 -9.79 8.98
N GLU A 60 18.01 -10.52 8.83
CA GLU A 60 19.31 -9.92 8.50
C GLU A 60 19.40 -9.67 7.00
N VAL A 61 19.84 -8.46 6.64
CA VAL A 61 20.09 -8.02 5.26
C VAL A 61 21.53 -7.58 5.10
N THR A 62 22.08 -7.82 3.91
CA THR A 62 23.47 -7.53 3.58
C THR A 62 23.58 -6.86 2.21
N THR A 63 24.31 -5.74 2.17
CA THR A 63 24.75 -5.13 0.92
C THR A 63 25.81 -6.00 0.26
N VAL A 64 25.59 -6.37 -1.00
CA VAL A 64 26.57 -7.09 -1.82
C VAL A 64 27.38 -6.06 -2.61
N THR A 65 28.69 -6.28 -2.71
CA THR A 65 29.60 -5.44 -3.48
C THR A 65 30.40 -6.30 -4.44
N GLU A 66 30.31 -6.01 -5.73
CA GLU A 66 31.00 -6.77 -6.79
C GLU A 66 31.63 -5.84 -7.82
N ASP A 67 32.69 -6.32 -8.46
CA ASP A 67 33.29 -5.66 -9.62
C ASP A 67 32.51 -6.08 -10.87
N VAL A 68 31.70 -5.17 -11.39
CA VAL A 68 30.81 -5.45 -12.51
C VAL A 68 31.38 -4.87 -13.80
N ARG A 69 31.34 -5.65 -14.88
CA ARG A 69 31.72 -5.18 -16.22
C ARG A 69 30.63 -4.27 -16.75
N TYR A 70 30.99 -3.08 -17.18
CA TYR A 70 30.01 -2.06 -17.58
C TYR A 70 30.19 -1.57 -19.03
N ASP A 71 31.21 -2.07 -19.74
CA ASP A 71 31.49 -1.71 -21.14
C ASP A 71 31.33 -2.95 -22.04
N ALA A 72 30.54 -2.82 -23.10
CA ALA A 72 30.31 -3.90 -24.07
C ALA A 72 31.47 -4.02 -25.07
N ASP A 73 32.21 -2.92 -25.29
CA ASP A 73 33.32 -2.85 -26.25
C ASP A 73 34.68 -3.12 -25.56
N ASP A 74 34.76 -2.93 -24.24
CA ASP A 74 35.95 -3.21 -23.43
C ASP A 74 35.63 -4.07 -22.20
N THR A 75 35.66 -5.39 -22.39
CA THR A 75 35.38 -6.38 -21.32
C THR A 75 36.40 -6.38 -20.16
N THR A 76 37.48 -5.61 -20.26
CA THR A 76 38.49 -5.47 -19.20
C THR A 76 38.13 -4.41 -18.17
N ARG A 77 37.19 -3.51 -18.49
CA ARG A 77 36.75 -2.45 -17.57
C ARG A 77 35.70 -2.94 -16.60
N THR A 78 36.08 -3.01 -15.33
CA THR A 78 35.15 -3.25 -14.23
C THR A 78 34.91 -1.96 -13.44
N ARG A 79 33.72 -1.85 -12.86
CA ARG A 79 33.37 -0.84 -11.87
C ARG A 79 32.85 -1.56 -10.63
N LYS A 80 33.38 -1.18 -9.46
CA LYS A 80 32.85 -1.66 -8.19
C LYS A 80 31.45 -1.10 -7.98
N MET A 81 30.47 -1.98 -7.84
CA MET A 81 29.07 -1.63 -7.63
C MET A 81 28.57 -2.23 -6.32
N THR A 82 27.66 -1.52 -5.66
CA THR A 82 27.04 -1.94 -4.40
C THR A 82 25.54 -2.07 -4.61
N SER A 83 24.94 -3.16 -4.11
CA SER A 83 23.48 -3.35 -4.23
C SER A 83 22.70 -2.31 -3.41
N GLY A 84 23.25 -1.91 -2.26
CA GLY A 84 22.48 -1.34 -1.16
C GLY A 84 21.39 -2.31 -0.66
N VAL A 85 20.57 -1.87 0.28
CA VAL A 85 19.35 -2.57 0.71
C VAL A 85 18.26 -1.53 0.93
N TYR A 86 17.15 -1.69 0.23
CA TYR A 86 16.02 -0.75 0.26
C TYR A 86 14.71 -1.50 0.45
N ASP A 87 13.78 -0.92 1.20
CA ASP A 87 12.39 -1.38 1.34
C ASP A 87 12.28 -2.91 1.54
N LEU A 88 12.90 -3.42 2.61
CA LEU A 88 12.74 -4.82 3.00
C LEU A 88 11.27 -5.05 3.39
N ARG A 89 10.65 -6.05 2.78
CA ARG A 89 9.24 -6.40 3.00
C ARG A 89 9.13 -7.77 3.66
N LEU A 90 8.30 -7.87 4.70
CA LEU A 90 7.96 -9.11 5.38
C LEU A 90 6.53 -9.51 5.06
N PHE A 91 6.34 -10.79 4.75
CA PHE A 91 5.06 -11.39 4.45
C PHE A 91 4.77 -12.55 5.39
N ARG A 92 3.50 -12.75 5.71
CA ARG A 92 2.95 -13.92 6.40
C ARG A 92 1.89 -14.54 5.50
N ASP A 93 2.09 -15.78 5.06
CA ASP A 93 1.19 -16.50 4.14
C ASP A 93 0.86 -15.68 2.87
N GLY A 94 1.85 -14.95 2.35
CA GLY A 94 1.70 -14.08 1.17
C GLY A 94 1.09 -12.69 1.43
N GLN A 95 0.59 -12.42 2.65
CA GLN A 95 0.14 -11.08 3.04
C GLN A 95 1.32 -10.22 3.49
N LEU A 96 1.46 -9.00 2.96
CA LEU A 96 2.42 -8.03 3.46
C LEU A 96 2.04 -7.62 4.89
N ILE A 97 2.94 -7.80 5.85
CA ILE A 97 2.71 -7.49 7.27
C ILE A 97 3.69 -6.46 7.83
N GLY A 98 4.64 -5.99 7.03
CA GLY A 98 5.54 -4.91 7.42
C GLY A 98 6.60 -4.60 6.38
N THR A 99 7.14 -3.38 6.46
CA THR A 99 8.29 -2.93 5.67
C THR A 99 9.37 -2.34 6.58
N SER A 100 10.62 -2.28 6.12
CA SER A 100 11.70 -1.60 6.85
C SER A 100 11.54 -0.08 6.85
N THR A 101 10.80 0.46 5.87
CA THR A 101 10.62 1.90 5.70
C THR A 101 9.66 2.44 6.76
N PRO A 102 10.10 3.38 7.62
CA PRO A 102 9.23 4.01 8.61
C PRO A 102 8.02 4.68 7.97
N ARG A 103 6.89 4.64 8.68
CA ARG A 103 5.62 5.19 8.20
C ARG A 103 5.76 6.65 7.78
N GLU A 104 6.48 7.46 8.55
CA GLU A 104 6.69 8.88 8.29
C GLU A 104 7.45 9.13 6.99
N LYS A 105 8.41 8.25 6.66
CA LYS A 105 9.18 8.28 5.42
C LYS A 105 8.32 7.87 4.22
N THR A 106 7.47 6.85 4.39
CA THR A 106 6.50 6.47 3.35
C THR A 106 5.49 7.60 3.09
N GLU A 107 4.94 8.21 4.15
CA GLU A 107 4.05 9.37 4.00
C GLU A 107 4.76 10.56 3.33
N GLN A 108 6.04 10.79 3.63
CA GLN A 108 6.85 11.82 2.97
C GLN A 108 7.03 11.50 1.48
N TYR A 109 7.40 10.27 1.12
CA TYR A 109 7.54 9.84 -0.27
C TYR A 109 6.22 10.04 -1.04
N ILE A 110 5.09 9.60 -0.48
CA ILE A 110 3.77 9.73 -1.12
C ILE A 110 3.41 11.21 -1.36
N ARG A 111 3.75 12.10 -0.43
CA ARG A 111 3.52 13.55 -0.59
C ARG A 111 4.38 14.16 -1.70
N ASP A 112 5.65 13.76 -1.79
CA ASP A 112 6.64 14.42 -2.65
C ASP A 112 6.75 13.80 -4.05
N ALA A 113 6.40 12.52 -4.20
CA ALA A 113 6.56 11.77 -5.44
C ALA A 113 5.83 12.39 -6.65
N PRO A 114 4.58 12.89 -6.55
CA PRO A 114 3.90 13.52 -7.69
C PRO A 114 4.68 14.69 -8.29
N ALA A 115 5.30 15.53 -7.46
CA ALA A 115 6.11 16.65 -7.91
C ALA A 115 7.43 16.19 -8.55
N ALA A 116 8.04 15.12 -8.03
CA ALA A 116 9.23 14.51 -8.61
C ALA A 116 8.94 13.93 -10.00
N VAL A 117 7.87 13.14 -10.14
CA VAL A 117 7.43 12.55 -11.42
C VAL A 117 7.07 13.64 -12.44
N ALA A 118 6.42 14.73 -12.02
CA ALA A 118 6.13 15.85 -12.90
C ALA A 118 7.40 16.49 -13.48
N LYS A 119 8.45 16.66 -12.65
CA LYS A 119 9.76 17.15 -13.12
C LYS A 119 10.42 16.17 -14.08
N ASP A 120 10.34 14.87 -13.79
CA ASP A 120 10.90 13.81 -14.64
C ASP A 120 10.21 13.77 -16.01
N ARG A 121 8.89 13.96 -16.06
CA ARG A 121 8.15 14.08 -17.32
C ARG A 121 8.58 15.28 -18.15
N ILE A 122 8.78 16.44 -17.52
CA ILE A 122 9.26 17.65 -18.21
C ILE A 122 10.68 17.42 -18.75
N ALA A 123 11.54 16.74 -18.00
CA ALA A 123 12.88 16.39 -18.44
C ALA A 123 12.85 15.40 -19.62
N TYR A 124 12.04 14.35 -19.52
CA TYR A 124 11.87 13.35 -20.58
C TYR A 124 11.34 13.97 -21.88
N ALA A 125 10.41 14.92 -21.80
CA ALA A 125 9.88 15.62 -22.97
C ALA A 125 10.95 16.47 -23.69
N LYS A 126 12.00 16.90 -22.98
CA LYS A 126 13.12 17.66 -23.56
C LYS A 126 14.20 16.74 -24.13
N ASP A 127 14.55 15.69 -23.39
CA ASP A 127 15.51 14.68 -23.82
C ASP A 127 15.10 13.29 -23.27
N PRO A 128 14.48 12.46 -24.12
CA PRO A 128 14.04 11.11 -23.74
C PRO A 128 15.16 10.20 -23.26
N LYS A 129 16.43 10.48 -23.61
CA LYS A 129 17.59 9.69 -23.18
C LYS A 129 18.10 10.08 -21.79
N SER A 130 17.78 11.29 -21.33
CA SER A 130 18.27 11.82 -20.04
C SER A 130 17.47 11.35 -18.81
N ALA A 131 16.26 10.83 -19.01
CA ALA A 131 15.27 10.64 -17.94
C ALA A 131 14.84 9.18 -17.71
N VAL A 132 15.65 8.21 -18.15
CA VAL A 132 15.30 6.77 -18.02
C VAL A 132 15.84 6.14 -16.73
N PHE A 133 16.96 6.64 -16.21
CA PHE A 133 17.60 6.11 -15.01
C PHE A 133 17.97 7.23 -14.04
N ASN A 134 17.93 6.94 -12.73
CA ASN A 134 18.28 7.89 -11.68
C ASN A 134 17.45 9.19 -11.74
N THR A 135 16.15 9.01 -11.95
CA THR A 135 15.15 10.08 -12.01
C THR A 135 15.03 10.83 -10.68
N ASN A 136 14.31 11.96 -10.65
CA ASN A 136 14.02 12.65 -9.39
C ASN A 136 13.22 11.75 -8.45
N GLU A 137 12.26 11.00 -8.98
CA GLU A 137 11.49 10.02 -8.22
C GLU A 137 12.38 8.89 -7.66
N ASP A 138 13.34 8.37 -8.44
CA ASP A 138 14.26 7.34 -7.95
C ASP A 138 15.14 7.80 -6.80
N LYS A 139 15.64 9.04 -6.89
CA LYS A 139 16.44 9.65 -5.81
C LYS A 139 15.59 9.81 -4.55
N LEU A 140 14.36 10.27 -4.71
CA LEU A 140 13.41 10.43 -3.60
C LEU A 140 13.07 9.06 -2.98
N TRP A 141 12.82 8.04 -3.79
CA TRP A 141 12.55 6.68 -3.31
C TRP A 141 13.74 6.14 -2.51
N ARG A 142 14.97 6.25 -3.04
CA ARG A 142 16.19 5.80 -2.34
C ARG A 142 16.38 6.52 -1.00
N ALA A 143 16.18 7.83 -0.95
CA ALA A 143 16.34 8.63 0.25
C ALA A 143 15.35 8.29 1.38
N ASN A 144 14.21 7.65 1.03
CA ASN A 144 13.20 7.25 2.00
C ASN A 144 13.30 5.76 2.39
N ASN A 145 13.88 4.90 1.54
CA ASN A 145 13.80 3.44 1.71
C ASN A 145 15.12 2.76 2.07
N ASP A 146 16.25 3.47 2.09
CA ASP A 146 17.57 2.90 2.40
C ASP A 146 17.65 2.44 3.86
N VAL A 147 17.85 1.14 4.06
CA VAL A 147 17.93 0.52 5.39
C VAL A 147 19.10 1.06 6.22
N PHE A 148 20.20 1.45 5.59
CA PHE A 148 21.42 1.84 6.32
C PHE A 148 21.43 3.30 6.76
N SER A 149 20.73 4.18 6.02
CA SER A 149 20.61 5.60 6.37
C SER A 149 19.33 5.93 7.13
N THR A 150 18.32 5.06 7.06
CA THR A 150 17.06 5.26 7.77
C THR A 150 17.22 4.83 9.23
N VAL A 151 17.53 5.79 10.10
CA VAL A 151 17.54 5.57 11.55
C VAL A 151 16.12 5.25 12.01
N ALA A 152 15.87 3.98 12.35
CA ALA A 152 14.57 3.51 12.82
C ALA A 152 14.72 2.56 14.03
N PRO A 153 13.79 2.57 15.01
CA PRO A 153 13.91 1.74 16.22
C PRO A 153 13.90 0.22 15.99
N ASN A 154 13.45 -0.21 14.81
CA ASN A 154 13.42 -1.60 14.38
C ASN A 154 14.65 -2.02 13.57
N ILE A 155 15.55 -1.10 13.23
CA ILE A 155 16.75 -1.38 12.43
C ILE A 155 17.98 -1.30 13.33
N LYS A 156 18.72 -2.39 13.40
CA LYS A 156 20.00 -2.47 14.11
C LYS A 156 21.11 -2.69 13.09
N ILE A 157 21.91 -1.65 12.86
CA ILE A 157 23.08 -1.74 12.00
C ILE A 157 24.16 -2.58 12.70
N LEU A 158 24.62 -3.64 12.04
CA LEU A 158 25.65 -4.51 12.58
C LEU A 158 27.04 -3.90 12.35
N PRO A 159 28.00 -4.11 13.26
CA PRO A 159 29.36 -3.60 13.10
C PRO A 159 29.99 -4.07 11.78
N SER A 160 30.73 -3.17 11.14
CA SER A 160 31.55 -3.52 9.98
C SER A 160 32.65 -4.50 10.40
N ALA A 161 33.06 -5.35 9.45
CA ALA A 161 34.12 -6.34 9.70
C ALA A 161 35.49 -5.69 9.97
N LYS A 162 35.67 -4.44 9.53
CA LYS A 162 36.90 -3.66 9.69
C LYS A 162 36.60 -2.29 10.30
N PRO A 163 37.34 -1.86 11.34
CA PRO A 163 37.18 -0.54 11.93
C PRO A 163 37.34 0.58 10.88
N GLY A 164 36.40 1.53 10.85
CA GLY A 164 36.42 2.67 9.92
C GLY A 164 35.76 2.42 8.56
N GLU A 165 35.36 1.19 8.23
CA GLU A 165 34.57 0.90 7.03
C GLU A 165 33.06 1.01 7.31
N PRO A 166 32.24 1.37 6.31
CA PRO A 166 30.79 1.40 6.47
C PRO A 166 30.22 0.01 6.74
N SER A 167 29.21 -0.06 7.60
CA SER A 167 28.48 -1.30 7.86
C SER A 167 27.75 -1.77 6.61
N THR A 168 27.92 -3.06 6.30
CA THR A 168 27.25 -3.70 5.16
C THR A 168 26.08 -4.58 5.56
N ARG A 169 25.83 -4.75 6.87
CA ARG A 169 24.80 -5.65 7.42
C ARG A 169 23.90 -4.95 8.42
N ALA A 170 22.63 -5.33 8.45
CA ALA A 170 21.66 -4.84 9.40
C ALA A 170 20.65 -5.93 9.76
N GLU A 171 20.14 -5.90 11.00
CA GLU A 171 18.99 -6.69 11.44
C GLU A 171 17.76 -5.79 11.46
N VAL A 172 16.69 -6.21 10.78
CA VAL A 172 15.39 -5.54 10.82
C VAL A 172 14.42 -6.40 11.62
N THR A 173 13.82 -5.82 12.67
CA THR A 173 12.90 -6.51 13.58
C THR A 173 11.46 -6.06 13.38
N PHE A 174 10.61 -6.95 12.88
CA PHE A 174 9.16 -6.74 12.82
C PHE A 174 8.56 -7.21 14.15
N ARG A 175 8.08 -6.27 14.96
CA ARG A 175 7.64 -6.53 16.34
C ARG A 175 6.14 -6.81 16.39
N ASN A 176 5.72 -7.59 17.39
CA ASN A 176 4.33 -7.81 17.76
C ASN A 176 3.45 -8.29 16.59
N VAL A 177 4.01 -9.11 15.71
CA VAL A 177 3.28 -9.70 14.59
C VAL A 177 2.25 -10.69 15.13
N LYS A 178 0.97 -10.42 14.88
CA LYS A 178 -0.12 -11.32 15.27
C LYS A 178 -0.04 -12.62 14.46
N LEU A 179 -0.40 -13.75 15.06
CA LEU A 179 -0.55 -15.02 14.37
C LEU A 179 -2.04 -15.32 14.12
N PRO A 180 -2.40 -16.00 13.00
CA PRO A 180 -3.77 -16.44 12.77
C PRO A 180 -4.18 -17.54 13.75
N ARG A 181 -5.40 -17.40 14.26
CA ARG A 181 -6.06 -18.35 15.18
C ARG A 181 -7.24 -19.02 14.48
N ASP A 182 -6.97 -19.71 13.39
CA ASP A 182 -7.94 -20.53 12.65
C ASP A 182 -7.70 -22.04 12.83
N GLY A 183 -6.87 -22.41 13.80
CA GLY A 183 -6.50 -23.79 14.13
C GLY A 183 -5.38 -24.39 13.28
N ARG A 184 -4.76 -23.61 12.38
CA ARG A 184 -3.57 -24.07 11.64
C ARG A 184 -2.37 -24.27 12.57
N ALA A 185 -1.56 -25.27 12.29
CA ALA A 185 -0.38 -25.62 13.09
C ALA A 185 0.91 -24.89 12.65
N GLU A 186 0.87 -24.19 11.52
CA GLU A 186 2.04 -23.51 10.96
C GLU A 186 1.65 -22.29 10.13
N VAL A 187 2.60 -21.37 9.99
CA VAL A 187 2.53 -20.21 9.10
C VAL A 187 3.85 -20.07 8.33
N GLU A 188 3.79 -19.57 7.10
CA GLU A 188 4.98 -19.22 6.34
C GLU A 188 5.30 -17.73 6.51
N PHE A 189 6.52 -17.42 6.95
CA PHE A 189 7.10 -16.09 6.81
C PHE A 189 7.98 -16.06 5.58
N SER A 190 7.83 -15.05 4.74
CA SER A 190 8.72 -14.80 3.61
C SER A 190 9.15 -13.35 3.55
N ALA A 191 10.33 -13.10 3.02
CA ALA A 191 10.87 -11.75 2.94
C ALA A 191 11.70 -11.54 1.68
N TYR A 192 11.75 -10.29 1.23
CA TYR A 192 12.64 -9.84 0.17
C TYR A 192 12.91 -8.35 0.33
N ALA A 193 14.03 -7.88 -0.23
CA ALA A 193 14.37 -6.46 -0.29
C ALA A 193 14.67 -6.03 -1.73
N PHE A 194 14.82 -4.74 -1.93
CA PHE A 194 15.19 -4.15 -3.21
C PHE A 194 16.62 -3.62 -3.18
N ASN A 195 17.26 -3.62 -4.34
CA ASN A 195 18.52 -2.92 -4.55
C ASN A 195 18.28 -1.43 -4.91
N VAL A 196 19.37 -0.70 -5.16
CA VAL A 196 19.40 0.72 -5.56
C VAL A 196 18.56 1.06 -6.79
N ASP A 197 18.31 0.06 -7.66
CA ASP A 197 17.56 0.16 -8.91
C ASP A 197 16.16 -0.47 -8.81
N ARG A 198 15.66 -0.71 -7.59
CA ARG A 198 14.38 -1.37 -7.30
C ARG A 198 14.27 -2.80 -7.85
N VAL A 199 15.40 -3.47 -8.05
CA VAL A 199 15.44 -4.89 -8.42
C VAL A 199 15.34 -5.74 -7.16
N LYS A 200 14.35 -6.63 -7.18
CA LYS A 200 14.02 -7.52 -6.06
C LYS A 200 15.10 -8.57 -5.82
N SER A 201 15.43 -8.83 -4.56
CA SER A 201 16.28 -9.94 -4.13
C SER A 201 15.61 -11.31 -4.34
N GLU A 202 16.35 -12.38 -4.05
CA GLU A 202 15.72 -13.67 -3.80
C GLU A 202 14.69 -13.58 -2.67
N THR A 203 13.64 -14.38 -2.74
CA THR A 203 12.63 -14.49 -1.68
C THR A 203 13.00 -15.64 -0.75
N VAL A 204 13.37 -15.31 0.47
CA VAL A 204 13.65 -16.28 1.54
C VAL A 204 12.37 -16.64 2.27
N ARG A 205 12.33 -17.83 2.87
CA ARG A 205 11.15 -18.37 3.57
C ARG A 205 11.54 -19.10 4.84
N THR A 206 10.68 -19.02 5.85
CA THR A 206 10.74 -19.80 7.08
C THR A 206 9.33 -20.28 7.43
N THR A 207 9.15 -21.59 7.58
CA THR A 207 7.93 -22.16 8.17
C THR A 207 8.05 -22.12 9.68
N TYR A 208 7.12 -21.43 10.33
CA TYR A 208 7.04 -21.34 11.78
C TYR A 208 5.91 -22.23 12.32
N LYS A 209 6.23 -23.10 13.27
CA LYS A 209 5.25 -23.99 13.92
C LYS A 209 4.60 -23.31 15.11
N ILE A 210 3.28 -23.30 15.13
CA ILE A 210 2.47 -22.76 16.22
C ILE A 210 2.32 -23.83 17.29
N ALA A 211 2.92 -23.61 18.47
CA ALA A 211 2.93 -24.59 19.55
C ALA A 211 1.52 -24.95 20.05
N ASN A 212 0.64 -23.95 20.19
CA ASN A 212 -0.73 -24.10 20.66
C ASN A 212 -1.70 -23.42 19.67
N PRO A 213 -2.14 -24.11 18.60
CA PRO A 213 -3.09 -23.56 17.66
C PRO A 213 -4.43 -23.23 18.31
N GLU A 214 -4.78 -21.95 18.31
CA GLU A 214 -6.08 -21.48 18.80
C GLU A 214 -7.09 -21.38 17.66
N LYS A 215 -8.38 -21.43 18.02
CA LYS A 215 -9.49 -21.14 17.11
C LYS A 215 -10.29 -19.96 17.65
N ARG A 216 -10.38 -18.91 16.85
CA ARG A 216 -11.23 -17.75 17.08
C ARG A 216 -12.14 -17.58 15.87
N GLN A 217 -13.43 -17.42 16.14
CA GLN A 217 -14.37 -17.01 15.10
C GLN A 217 -14.10 -15.55 14.73
N GLY A 218 -13.87 -15.28 13.45
CA GLY A 218 -13.59 -13.93 12.96
C GLY A 218 -14.83 -13.02 13.00
N ARG A 219 -14.59 -11.72 12.94
CA ARG A 219 -15.62 -10.68 12.75
C ARG A 219 -15.64 -10.22 11.31
N ALA A 220 -16.76 -9.65 10.87
CA ALA A 220 -16.82 -8.95 9.59
C ALA A 220 -16.92 -7.44 9.81
N PHE A 221 -16.06 -6.68 9.15
CA PHE A 221 -16.11 -5.23 9.09
C PHE A 221 -16.63 -4.80 7.72
N LEU A 222 -17.70 -4.04 7.70
CA LEU A 222 -18.27 -3.48 6.48
C LEU A 222 -18.15 -1.95 6.52
N ILE A 223 -17.19 -1.43 5.78
CA ILE A 223 -16.94 0.01 5.62
C ILE A 223 -17.63 0.45 4.33
N SER A 224 -18.65 1.31 4.43
CA SER A 224 -19.32 1.84 3.24
C SER A 224 -19.14 3.33 3.14
N ILE A 225 -18.37 3.74 2.14
CA ILE A 225 -18.04 5.12 1.83
C ILE A 225 -18.97 5.58 0.70
N GLY A 226 -19.76 6.62 0.95
CA GLY A 226 -20.69 7.18 -0.04
C GLY A 226 -20.66 8.70 -0.04
N VAL A 227 -20.30 9.31 -1.16
CA VAL A 227 -20.13 10.77 -1.27
C VAL A 227 -21.17 11.36 -2.25
N ASN A 228 -22.31 11.81 -1.71
CA ASN A 228 -23.27 12.63 -2.44
C ASN A 228 -22.94 14.11 -2.31
N ALA A 229 -22.77 14.59 -1.07
CA ALA A 229 -22.46 15.99 -0.80
C ALA A 229 -20.94 16.18 -0.78
N SER A 230 -20.46 17.20 -1.49
CA SER A 230 -19.07 17.66 -1.49
C SER A 230 -18.99 19.15 -1.14
N GLU A 231 -17.87 19.60 -0.56
CA GLU A 231 -17.56 21.03 -0.43
C GLU A 231 -17.60 21.73 -1.79
N ASN A 232 -17.18 21.02 -2.85
CA ASN A 232 -17.34 21.47 -4.22
C ASN A 232 -18.68 21.01 -4.79
N LYS A 233 -19.64 21.93 -4.85
CA LYS A 233 -21.01 21.64 -5.34
C LYS A 233 -21.06 21.10 -6.78
N ALA A 234 -20.03 21.35 -7.61
CA ALA A 234 -19.95 20.80 -8.96
C ALA A 234 -19.75 19.27 -8.97
N PHE A 235 -19.31 18.69 -7.86
CA PHE A 235 -19.08 17.26 -7.66
C PHE A 235 -20.16 16.60 -6.79
N ASN A 236 -21.31 17.27 -6.60
CA ASN A 236 -22.42 16.66 -5.89
C ASN A 236 -23.05 15.53 -6.72
N LEU A 237 -23.29 14.39 -6.08
CA LEU A 237 -23.97 13.23 -6.64
C LEU A 237 -25.34 13.01 -6.00
N LYS A 238 -26.14 12.15 -6.62
CA LYS A 238 -27.51 11.82 -6.16
C LYS A 238 -27.62 10.46 -5.48
N TYR A 239 -26.79 9.50 -5.85
CA TYR A 239 -27.01 8.08 -5.52
C TYR A 239 -25.95 7.45 -4.60
N ALA A 240 -24.71 7.96 -4.61
CA ALA A 240 -23.58 7.38 -3.88
C ALA A 240 -23.85 7.16 -2.38
N ALA A 241 -24.50 8.12 -1.71
CA ALA A 241 -24.85 7.95 -0.30
C ALA A 241 -25.96 6.90 -0.09
N ASN A 242 -26.92 6.78 -1.01
CA ASN A 242 -27.95 5.75 -0.95
C ASN A 242 -27.36 4.36 -1.23
N ASP A 243 -26.43 4.26 -2.18
CA ASP A 243 -25.73 3.02 -2.51
C ASP A 243 -24.95 2.52 -1.29
N ALA A 244 -24.21 3.40 -0.60
CA ALA A 244 -23.51 3.06 0.63
C ALA A 244 -24.45 2.55 1.73
N ARG A 245 -25.62 3.20 1.94
CA ARG A 245 -26.63 2.72 2.90
C ARG A 245 -27.20 1.35 2.49
N LYS A 246 -27.46 1.14 1.20
CA LYS A 246 -28.01 -0.13 0.73
C LYS A 246 -26.99 -1.27 0.82
N MET A 247 -25.71 -1.00 0.59
CA MET A 247 -24.64 -1.96 0.84
C MET A 247 -24.57 -2.36 2.32
N GLN A 248 -24.66 -1.41 3.25
CA GLN A 248 -24.72 -1.67 4.70
C GLN A 248 -25.89 -2.58 5.09
N GLU A 249 -27.05 -2.37 4.47
CA GLU A 249 -28.24 -3.21 4.67
C GLU A 249 -28.02 -4.61 4.09
N VAL A 250 -27.85 -4.73 2.77
CA VAL A 250 -27.88 -6.00 2.04
C VAL A 250 -26.70 -6.90 2.39
N ILE A 251 -25.47 -6.37 2.37
CA ILE A 251 -24.27 -7.16 2.69
C ILE A 251 -24.30 -7.49 4.17
N GLY A 252 -24.62 -6.52 5.03
CA GLY A 252 -24.68 -6.74 6.46
C GLY A 252 -25.71 -7.79 6.88
N GLU A 253 -26.90 -7.81 6.27
CA GLU A 253 -27.91 -8.85 6.49
C GLU A 253 -27.43 -10.22 6.04
N ARG A 254 -26.84 -10.33 4.84
CA ARG A 254 -26.31 -11.61 4.33
C ARG A 254 -25.22 -12.19 5.23
N LEU A 255 -24.30 -11.34 5.71
CA LEU A 255 -23.25 -11.77 6.64
C LEU A 255 -23.80 -12.22 8.00
N ASN A 256 -24.96 -11.71 8.42
CA ASN A 256 -25.63 -12.12 9.66
C ASN A 256 -26.44 -13.42 9.52
N VAL A 257 -26.95 -13.74 8.31
CA VAL A 257 -27.73 -14.96 8.07
C VAL A 257 -26.86 -16.21 8.21
N ASP A 258 -25.58 -16.12 7.82
CA ASP A 258 -24.60 -17.17 8.04
C ASP A 258 -24.08 -17.13 9.49
N ALA A 259 -24.96 -17.41 10.46
CA ALA A 259 -24.71 -17.25 11.91
C ALA A 259 -23.46 -18.01 12.45
N ASN A 260 -22.92 -18.95 11.68
CA ASN A 260 -21.69 -19.68 12.02
C ASN A 260 -20.42 -19.08 11.37
N SER A 261 -20.54 -18.11 10.46
CA SER A 261 -19.39 -17.56 9.73
C SER A 261 -18.67 -16.44 10.47
N PHE A 262 -19.40 -15.58 11.19
CA PHE A 262 -18.82 -14.45 11.93
C PHE A 262 -19.41 -14.32 13.33
N SER A 263 -18.58 -13.95 14.30
CA SER A 263 -19.03 -13.71 15.67
C SER A 263 -19.76 -12.37 15.83
N GLU A 264 -19.45 -11.40 14.96
CA GLU A 264 -20.00 -10.05 14.98
C GLU A 264 -19.85 -9.41 13.58
N VAL A 265 -20.85 -8.64 13.13
CA VAL A 265 -20.78 -7.82 11.92
C VAL A 265 -20.78 -6.33 12.34
N ILE A 266 -19.64 -5.67 12.15
CA ILE A 266 -19.43 -4.25 12.47
C ILE A 266 -19.65 -3.41 11.22
N LYS A 267 -20.73 -2.62 11.25
CA LYS A 267 -21.16 -1.71 10.18
C LYS A 267 -20.59 -0.30 10.41
N ILE A 268 -19.79 0.19 9.47
CA ILE A 268 -19.10 1.50 9.56
C ILE A 268 -19.52 2.35 8.35
N PRO A 269 -20.60 3.14 8.46
CA PRO A 269 -20.99 4.08 7.41
C PRO A 269 -20.08 5.31 7.44
N LEU A 270 -19.50 5.64 6.29
CA LEU A 270 -18.73 6.86 6.04
C LEU A 270 -19.43 7.62 4.92
N ILE A 271 -20.49 8.34 5.28
CA ILE A 271 -21.44 8.88 4.31
C ILE A 271 -21.45 10.40 4.39
N SER A 272 -21.38 11.03 3.22
CA SER A 272 -21.63 12.46 3.06
C SER A 272 -22.84 12.69 2.18
N ASP A 273 -23.88 13.31 2.74
CA ASP A 273 -25.17 13.47 2.09
C ASP A 273 -25.84 14.79 2.46
N HIS A 274 -26.68 15.27 1.55
CA HIS A 274 -27.48 16.45 1.80
C HIS A 274 -28.60 16.14 2.79
N GLN A 275 -29.11 17.16 3.48
CA GLN A 275 -30.35 17.01 4.23
C GLN A 275 -31.49 16.67 3.27
N THR A 276 -32.27 15.65 3.61
CA THR A 276 -33.49 15.23 2.92
C THR A 276 -34.61 15.05 3.94
N GLU A 277 -35.84 14.79 3.49
CA GLU A 277 -36.95 14.46 4.39
C GLU A 277 -36.67 13.20 5.24
N LYS A 278 -35.84 12.27 4.72
CA LYS A 278 -35.54 10.98 5.36
C LYS A 278 -34.24 10.98 6.17
N PHE A 279 -33.28 11.84 5.82
CA PHE A 279 -31.95 11.83 6.41
C PHE A 279 -31.48 13.25 6.75
N ALA A 280 -30.94 13.42 7.96
CA ALA A 280 -30.20 14.63 8.30
C ALA A 280 -28.96 14.78 7.41
N MET A 281 -28.43 15.99 7.30
CA MET A 281 -27.14 16.22 6.66
C MET A 281 -26.04 15.50 7.44
N VAL A 282 -25.21 14.72 6.74
CA VAL A 282 -24.08 13.97 7.30
C VAL A 282 -22.85 14.27 6.45
N ASN A 283 -21.67 14.38 7.04
CA ASN A 283 -20.41 14.67 6.34
C ASN A 283 -19.28 13.75 6.83
N ASP A 284 -19.57 12.48 7.04
CA ASP A 284 -18.61 11.54 7.63
C ASP A 284 -17.59 11.01 6.61
N ALA A 285 -17.84 11.17 5.30
CA ALA A 285 -16.93 10.76 4.24
C ALA A 285 -15.79 11.77 3.99
N ARG A 286 -15.23 12.34 5.06
CA ARG A 286 -14.07 13.26 5.02
C ARG A 286 -12.75 12.49 5.03
N LYS A 287 -11.71 13.02 4.38
CA LYS A 287 -10.39 12.36 4.26
C LYS A 287 -9.84 11.96 5.63
N ALA A 288 -9.87 12.88 6.59
CA ALA A 288 -9.34 12.66 7.93
C ALA A 288 -10.15 11.59 8.70
N VAL A 289 -11.47 11.54 8.53
CA VAL A 289 -12.34 10.52 9.15
C VAL A 289 -12.06 9.14 8.56
N ILE A 290 -11.94 9.05 7.24
CA ILE A 290 -11.59 7.80 6.55
C ILE A 290 -10.21 7.30 7.03
N LYS A 291 -9.19 8.17 7.07
CA LYS A 291 -7.85 7.84 7.61
C LYS A 291 -7.95 7.37 9.07
N GLY A 292 -8.74 8.06 9.89
CA GLY A 292 -8.96 7.72 11.30
C GLY A 292 -9.58 6.34 11.49
N VAL A 293 -10.58 5.97 10.67
CA VAL A 293 -11.18 4.63 10.70
C VAL A 293 -10.14 3.56 10.35
N PHE A 294 -9.34 3.73 9.30
CA PHE A 294 -8.28 2.76 8.98
C PHE A 294 -7.22 2.66 10.09
N ALA A 295 -6.85 3.79 10.70
CA ALA A 295 -5.95 3.77 11.86
C ALA A 295 -6.54 2.97 13.04
N MET A 296 -7.84 3.12 13.31
CA MET A 296 -8.51 2.33 14.34
C MET A 296 -8.56 0.83 14.02
N LEU A 297 -8.77 0.47 12.74
CA LEU A 297 -8.70 -0.92 12.30
C LEU A 297 -7.28 -1.48 12.45
N ALA A 298 -6.25 -0.65 12.26
CA ALA A 298 -4.84 -0.99 12.48
C ALA A 298 -4.42 -1.04 13.97
N GLY A 299 -5.28 -0.62 14.90
CA GLY A 299 -5.02 -0.71 16.34
C GLY A 299 -4.85 0.62 17.07
N THR A 300 -4.93 1.76 16.37
CA THR A 300 -4.93 3.08 17.01
C THR A 300 -6.20 3.27 17.85
N SER A 301 -6.07 3.80 19.07
CA SER A 301 -7.24 4.08 19.90
C SER A 301 -8.08 5.22 19.31
N ILE A 302 -9.38 5.27 19.63
CA ILE A 302 -10.24 6.37 19.15
C ILE A 302 -9.75 7.73 19.64
N SER A 303 -9.19 7.81 20.85
CA SER A 303 -8.62 9.04 21.40
C SER A 303 -7.39 9.50 20.65
N ASP A 304 -6.49 8.57 20.26
CA ASP A 304 -5.28 8.91 19.52
C ASP A 304 -5.61 9.32 18.07
N ALA A 305 -6.54 8.61 17.43
CA ALA A 305 -7.03 8.97 16.10
C ALA A 305 -7.72 10.35 16.11
N ALA A 306 -8.52 10.64 17.13
CA ALA A 306 -9.12 11.96 17.32
C ALA A 306 -8.08 13.04 17.63
N ALA A 307 -7.05 12.74 18.41
CA ALA A 307 -5.96 13.68 18.71
C ALA A 307 -5.16 14.06 17.46
N GLU A 308 -4.90 13.10 16.57
CA GLU A 308 -4.27 13.37 15.27
C GLU A 308 -5.16 14.29 14.42
N MET A 309 -6.45 14.00 14.35
CA MET A 309 -7.43 14.80 13.62
C MET A 309 -7.59 16.22 14.20
N ALA A 310 -7.48 16.37 15.52
CA ALA A 310 -7.58 17.65 16.21
C ALA A 310 -6.44 18.63 15.87
N LYS A 311 -5.34 18.15 15.26
CA LYS A 311 -4.27 18.99 14.73
C LYS A 311 -4.75 19.88 13.58
N SER A 312 -5.76 19.43 12.82
CA SER A 312 -6.33 20.18 11.69
C SER A 312 -7.75 20.67 11.95
N ASP A 313 -8.61 19.86 12.59
CA ASP A 313 -10.02 20.20 12.84
C ASP A 313 -10.49 19.61 14.19
N LYS A 314 -10.51 20.46 15.23
CA LYS A 314 -10.94 20.07 16.58
C LYS A 314 -12.42 19.69 16.65
N THR A 315 -13.27 20.35 15.86
CA THR A 315 -14.71 20.08 15.87
C THR A 315 -14.99 18.71 15.25
N LEU A 316 -14.32 18.41 14.14
CA LEU A 316 -14.38 17.09 13.52
C LEU A 316 -13.86 16.00 14.44
N ALA A 317 -12.77 16.25 15.17
CA ALA A 317 -12.23 15.29 16.15
C ALA A 317 -13.22 14.96 17.26
N VAL A 318 -13.94 15.95 17.80
CA VAL A 318 -14.98 15.73 18.82
C VAL A 318 -16.15 14.93 18.24
N ALA A 319 -16.61 15.27 17.03
CA ALA A 319 -17.68 14.53 16.36
C ALA A 319 -17.28 13.07 16.07
N PHE A 320 -16.04 12.86 15.62
CA PHE A 320 -15.46 11.54 15.38
C PHE A 320 -15.43 10.71 16.68
N ALA A 321 -14.87 11.25 17.76
CA ALA A 321 -14.81 10.55 19.04
C ALA A 321 -16.20 10.28 19.63
N GLY A 322 -17.18 11.15 19.39
CA GLY A 322 -18.56 11.00 19.87
C GLY A 322 -19.43 10.04 19.05
N SER A 323 -18.96 9.58 17.88
CA SER A 323 -19.79 8.78 16.97
C SER A 323 -20.06 7.37 17.52
N PRO A 324 -21.34 6.94 17.63
CA PRO A 324 -21.68 5.60 18.09
C PRO A 324 -21.23 4.49 17.13
N TYR A 325 -20.97 4.82 15.86
CA TYR A 325 -20.41 3.89 14.89
C TYR A 325 -18.94 3.62 15.17
N PHE A 326 -18.16 4.67 15.44
CA PHE A 326 -16.71 4.56 15.61
C PHE A 326 -16.33 3.99 16.97
N GLN A 327 -17.14 4.22 18.00
CA GLN A 327 -17.00 3.60 19.33
C GLN A 327 -17.06 2.06 19.31
N LYS A 328 -17.63 1.46 18.26
CA LYS A 328 -17.72 -0.01 18.11
C LYS A 328 -16.52 -0.62 17.37
N ILE A 329 -15.68 0.21 16.76
CA ILE A 329 -14.52 -0.26 16.01
C ILE A 329 -13.49 -0.79 17.01
N LYS A 330 -13.19 -2.08 16.91
CA LYS A 330 -12.04 -2.69 17.60
C LYS A 330 -10.98 -3.06 16.57
N PRO A 331 -9.69 -3.11 16.97
CA PRO A 331 -8.58 -3.45 16.06
C PRO A 331 -8.85 -4.75 15.32
N VAL A 332 -8.55 -4.77 14.02
CA VAL A 332 -8.70 -5.94 13.16
C VAL A 332 -7.67 -7.00 13.55
N GLU A 333 -8.09 -8.26 13.48
CA GLU A 333 -7.25 -9.43 13.73
C GLU A 333 -7.21 -10.34 12.49
N PRO A 334 -6.24 -11.27 12.39
CA PRO A 334 -6.02 -12.05 11.17
C PRO A 334 -7.22 -12.85 10.69
N GLU A 335 -8.09 -13.28 11.60
CA GLU A 335 -9.28 -14.08 11.29
C GLU A 335 -10.46 -13.23 10.79
N ASP A 336 -10.40 -11.92 10.98
CA ASP A 336 -11.46 -11.00 10.60
C ASP A 336 -11.48 -10.78 9.07
N THR A 337 -12.64 -10.42 8.55
CA THR A 337 -12.83 -10.04 7.14
C THR A 337 -13.17 -8.56 7.06
N VAL A 338 -12.50 -7.82 6.18
CA VAL A 338 -12.77 -6.41 5.93
C VAL A 338 -13.34 -6.25 4.52
N ILE A 339 -14.53 -5.65 4.42
CA ILE A 339 -15.20 -5.33 3.17
C ILE A 339 -15.32 -3.81 3.10
N ILE A 340 -14.79 -3.24 2.03
CA ILE A 340 -14.77 -1.81 1.77
C ILE A 340 -15.59 -1.58 0.51
N THR A 341 -16.62 -0.75 0.59
CA THR A 341 -17.38 -0.31 -0.59
C THR A 341 -17.22 1.19 -0.73
N TYR A 342 -16.82 1.67 -1.89
CA TYR A 342 -16.74 3.10 -2.19
C TYR A 342 -17.72 3.44 -3.31
N ALA A 343 -18.58 4.43 -3.08
CA ALA A 343 -19.42 5.05 -4.09
C ALA A 343 -19.15 6.56 -4.13
N GLY A 344 -18.79 7.09 -5.30
CA GLY A 344 -18.43 8.51 -5.42
C GLY A 344 -17.67 8.85 -6.71
N HIS A 345 -16.98 9.99 -6.69
CA HIS A 345 -16.12 10.40 -7.81
C HIS A 345 -14.71 9.81 -7.69
N ARG A 346 -14.09 9.60 -8.85
CA ARG A 346 -12.69 9.20 -8.95
C ARG A 346 -11.93 10.13 -9.90
N TYR A 347 -10.64 10.27 -9.63
CA TYR A 347 -9.72 10.97 -10.50
C TYR A 347 -8.50 10.10 -10.77
N ALA A 348 -7.99 10.15 -11.99
CA ALA A 348 -6.71 9.55 -12.33
C ALA A 348 -5.85 10.69 -12.87
N ASP A 349 -4.68 10.91 -12.27
CA ASP A 349 -3.77 11.90 -12.80
C ASP A 349 -3.03 11.38 -14.04
N GLN A 350 -2.26 12.27 -14.67
CA GLN A 350 -1.52 11.92 -15.87
C GLN A 350 -0.39 10.90 -15.61
N SER A 351 0.00 10.68 -14.36
CA SER A 351 0.99 9.69 -13.93
C SER A 351 0.36 8.32 -13.68
N GLY A 352 -0.96 8.19 -13.85
CA GLY A 352 -1.70 6.95 -13.64
C GLY A 352 -2.01 6.68 -12.17
N ILE A 353 -1.72 7.62 -11.26
CA ILE A 353 -2.11 7.49 -9.86
C ILE A 353 -3.61 7.73 -9.75
N PHE A 354 -4.26 6.81 -9.06
CA PHE A 354 -5.70 6.82 -8.85
C PHE A 354 -6.04 7.52 -7.54
N TYR A 355 -7.12 8.29 -7.54
CA TYR A 355 -7.60 9.04 -6.38
C TYR A 355 -9.10 8.83 -6.17
N LEU A 356 -9.47 8.57 -4.91
CA LEU A 356 -10.84 8.63 -4.43
C LEU A 356 -11.12 10.05 -3.90
N LEU A 357 -12.31 10.56 -4.19
CA LEU A 357 -12.71 11.90 -3.78
C LEU A 357 -13.56 11.82 -2.51
N PRO A 358 -13.06 12.30 -1.36
CA PRO A 358 -13.87 12.49 -0.15
C PRO A 358 -14.76 13.73 -0.26
N GLN A 359 -15.52 14.02 0.79
CA GLN A 359 -16.40 15.20 0.85
C GLN A 359 -15.62 16.52 0.83
N ASP A 360 -14.46 16.56 1.47
CA ASP A 360 -13.62 17.74 1.75
C ASP A 360 -12.52 17.97 0.71
N ILE A 361 -12.85 17.82 -0.58
CA ILE A 361 -11.92 18.11 -1.70
C ILE A 361 -11.62 19.61 -1.89
N GLY A 362 -12.22 20.50 -1.07
CA GLY A 362 -12.07 21.95 -1.12
C GLY A 362 -13.14 22.66 -1.95
N THR A 363 -13.22 23.98 -1.82
CA THR A 363 -14.13 24.86 -2.56
C THR A 363 -13.46 25.39 -3.84
N ASP A 364 -14.26 25.91 -4.78
CA ASP A 364 -13.81 26.81 -5.86
C ASP A 364 -12.88 26.24 -6.95
N THR A 365 -13.25 25.16 -7.63
CA THR A 365 -12.81 24.95 -9.03
C THR A 365 -13.80 24.09 -9.82
N SER A 366 -14.05 24.43 -11.08
CA SER A 366 -14.78 23.54 -12.00
C SER A 366 -13.92 22.39 -12.54
N LYS A 367 -12.66 22.27 -12.07
CA LYS A 367 -11.66 21.29 -12.50
C LYS A 367 -10.78 20.91 -11.31
N LEU A 368 -10.50 19.61 -11.17
CA LEU A 368 -9.52 19.12 -10.21
C LEU A 368 -8.13 19.61 -10.63
N THR A 369 -7.53 20.49 -9.84
CA THR A 369 -6.16 20.98 -10.06
C THR A 369 -5.16 20.22 -9.19
N THR A 370 -3.87 20.29 -9.55
CA THR A 370 -2.77 19.70 -8.77
C THR A 370 -2.68 20.24 -7.34
N GLU A 371 -3.16 21.47 -7.10
CA GLU A 371 -3.19 22.11 -5.78
C GLU A 371 -4.25 21.49 -4.83
N GLY A 372 -5.25 20.80 -5.39
CA GLY A 372 -6.29 20.10 -4.62
C GLY A 372 -6.01 18.61 -4.37
N ILE A 373 -4.99 18.03 -5.01
CA ILE A 373 -4.69 16.58 -4.94
C ILE A 373 -4.47 16.11 -3.50
N GLY A 374 -3.80 16.91 -2.66
CA GLY A 374 -3.55 16.57 -1.26
C GLY A 374 -4.82 16.35 -0.41
N ARG A 375 -5.98 16.84 -0.87
CA ARG A 375 -7.28 16.61 -0.23
C ARG A 375 -8.00 15.35 -0.71
N MET A 376 -7.57 14.77 -1.83
CA MET A 376 -8.07 13.49 -2.33
C MET A 376 -7.29 12.33 -1.69
N ILE A 377 -7.80 11.10 -1.78
CA ILE A 377 -7.14 9.91 -1.24
C ILE A 377 -6.46 9.18 -2.39
N SER A 378 -5.14 9.20 -2.47
CA SER A 378 -4.41 8.47 -3.51
C SER A 378 -4.43 6.96 -3.26
N SER A 379 -4.18 6.16 -4.30
CA SER A 379 -3.97 4.70 -4.18
C SER A 379 -2.83 4.37 -3.23
N ASP A 380 -1.77 5.19 -3.20
CA ASP A 380 -0.62 4.98 -2.32
C ASP A 380 -0.96 5.30 -0.86
N GLU A 381 -1.73 6.37 -0.60
CA GLU A 381 -2.24 6.66 0.74
C GLU A 381 -3.14 5.54 1.24
N LEU A 382 -4.07 5.07 0.40
CA LEU A 382 -4.96 3.97 0.75
C LEU A 382 -4.18 2.68 1.04
N SER A 383 -3.20 2.35 0.20
CA SER A 383 -2.33 1.19 0.39
C SER A 383 -1.57 1.28 1.72
N LEU A 384 -1.02 2.46 2.03
CA LEU A 384 -0.35 2.71 3.31
C LEU A 384 -1.31 2.56 4.51
N TRP A 385 -2.54 3.04 4.39
CA TRP A 385 -3.52 2.94 5.48
C TRP A 385 -4.00 1.50 5.69
N MET A 386 -4.08 0.71 4.61
CA MET A 386 -4.46 -0.70 4.65
C MET A 386 -3.32 -1.63 5.07
N GLN A 387 -2.05 -1.23 4.88
CA GLN A 387 -0.88 -2.06 5.17
C GLN A 387 -0.87 -2.60 6.61
N ASP A 388 -1.32 -1.81 7.57
CA ASP A 388 -1.31 -2.19 9.00
C ASP A 388 -2.60 -2.92 9.43
N VAL A 389 -3.57 -3.07 8.53
CA VAL A 389 -4.81 -3.81 8.80
C VAL A 389 -4.55 -5.30 8.66
N THR A 390 -4.56 -6.02 9.79
CA THR A 390 -4.04 -7.39 9.86
C THR A 390 -4.94 -8.48 9.28
N ALA A 391 -6.13 -8.14 8.76
CA ALA A 391 -7.10 -9.09 8.22
C ALA A 391 -6.52 -9.91 7.07
N ALA A 392 -6.66 -11.23 7.13
CA ALA A 392 -6.23 -12.09 6.03
C ALA A 392 -7.13 -11.97 4.78
N LYS A 393 -8.37 -11.47 4.95
CA LYS A 393 -9.34 -11.28 3.87
C LYS A 393 -9.78 -9.82 3.81
N MET A 394 -9.41 -9.16 2.72
CA MET A 394 -9.86 -7.80 2.42
C MET A 394 -10.49 -7.77 1.02
N ILE A 395 -11.66 -7.18 0.91
CA ILE A 395 -12.39 -7.01 -0.33
C ILE A 395 -12.69 -5.52 -0.49
N MET A 396 -12.34 -4.96 -1.64
CA MET A 396 -12.69 -3.59 -1.98
C MET A 396 -13.54 -3.56 -3.25
N VAL A 397 -14.71 -2.93 -3.17
CA VAL A 397 -15.63 -2.70 -4.28
C VAL A 397 -15.68 -1.20 -4.54
N ILE A 398 -15.32 -0.78 -5.75
CA ILE A 398 -15.30 0.63 -6.14
C ILE A 398 -16.38 0.85 -7.20
N ASP A 399 -17.47 1.50 -6.80
CA ASP A 399 -18.53 2.00 -7.66
C ASP A 399 -18.37 3.51 -7.88
N ALA A 400 -17.40 3.87 -8.72
CA ALA A 400 -17.09 5.27 -8.99
C ALA A 400 -17.19 5.57 -10.48
N CYS A 401 -17.92 6.63 -10.85
CA CYS A 401 -18.04 7.09 -12.24
C CYS A 401 -16.91 8.10 -12.60
N HIS A 402 -16.43 8.01 -13.85
CA HIS A 402 -15.42 8.93 -14.40
C HIS A 402 -15.91 10.39 -14.44
N SER A 403 -15.31 11.28 -13.67
CA SER A 403 -15.35 12.73 -13.97
C SER A 403 -14.17 13.09 -14.88
N SER A 404 -14.41 13.01 -16.19
CA SER A 404 -13.63 13.58 -17.32
C SER A 404 -12.19 14.08 -17.05
N SER A 405 -11.18 13.29 -17.41
CA SER A 405 -9.88 13.66 -18.05
C SER A 405 -9.05 12.38 -18.17
N ALA A 406 -8.64 12.04 -19.39
CA ALA A 406 -8.14 10.72 -19.75
C ALA A 406 -6.70 10.44 -19.32
N VAL A 407 -6.50 9.35 -18.56
CA VAL A 407 -5.53 8.28 -18.85
C VAL A 407 -6.14 6.97 -18.35
N GLN A 408 -6.27 5.98 -19.23
CA GLN A 408 -6.65 4.62 -18.86
C GLN A 408 -5.43 3.95 -18.21
N GLY A 409 -5.29 4.08 -16.90
CA GLY A 409 -4.35 3.27 -16.13
C GLY A 409 -5.02 1.94 -15.77
N ASP A 410 -4.66 0.86 -16.44
CA ASP A 410 -5.13 -0.52 -16.15
C ASP A 410 -4.53 -1.09 -14.84
N GLY A 411 -4.35 -0.24 -13.83
CA GLY A 411 -3.36 -0.46 -12.77
C GLY A 411 -3.87 -0.36 -11.33
N PHE A 412 -5.18 -0.45 -11.07
CA PHE A 412 -5.62 -0.60 -9.67
C PHE A 412 -5.21 -1.98 -9.16
N LYS A 413 -4.15 -2.03 -8.36
CA LYS A 413 -3.73 -3.19 -7.59
C LYS A 413 -3.75 -2.76 -6.12
N PRO A 414 -4.75 -3.18 -5.32
CA PRO A 414 -4.74 -2.97 -3.88
C PRO A 414 -3.62 -3.76 -3.20
#